data_AF-A0A349EC96-F1
#
_entry.id   AF-A0A349EC96-F1
#
_cell.length_a   1.000
_cell.length_b   1.000
_cell.length_c   1.000
_cell.angle_alpha   90.00
_cell.angle_beta   90.00
_cell.angle_gamma   90.00
#
_symmetry.space_group_name_H-M   'P 1'
#
loop_
_entity.id
_entity.type
_entity.pdbx_description
1 polymer ?
#
loop_
_entity_poly.entity_id
_entity_poly.type
_entity_poly.pdbx_seq_one_letter_code
_entity_poly.pdbx_strand_id
1 'polypeptide(L)'
;HHMQDDAANYPDPADRATQEEEFSLELRTRDRERKLIKKIDSTIELIAQDDYGYCESCGIEIGIRRLEARPTANKCIDCKTLDEIKEKQLGS
;
A
#
# COMPACT_ATOMS: atom_id res chain seq x y z
N HIS A 1 -18.97 1.01 7.74
CA HIS A 1 -20.17 1.62 8.33
C HIS A 1 -20.57 2.84 7.51
N HIS A 2 -19.72 3.87 7.37
CA HIS A 2 -20.00 5.07 6.55
C HIS A 2 -20.60 4.80 5.14
N MET A 3 -19.95 4.02 4.26
CA MET A 3 -20.52 3.69 2.93
C MET A 3 -21.87 2.95 2.95
N GLN A 4 -22.15 2.15 3.97
CA GLN A 4 -23.44 1.45 4.07
C GLN A 4 -24.56 2.41 4.46
N ASP A 5 -24.23 3.40 5.29
CA ASP A 5 -25.16 4.41 5.76
C ASP A 5 -25.43 5.47 4.67
N ASP A 6 -24.41 5.86 3.89
CA ASP A 6 -24.56 6.80 2.76
C ASP A 6 -25.28 6.20 1.56
N ALA A 7 -25.06 4.90 1.27
CA ALA A 7 -25.76 4.20 0.19
C ALA A 7 -27.27 4.04 0.45
N ALA A 8 -27.71 4.17 1.71
CA ALA A 8 -29.11 4.16 2.10
C ALA A 8 -29.80 5.53 1.92
N ASN A 9 -29.03 6.61 1.74
CA ASN A 9 -29.55 7.95 1.46
C ASN A 9 -29.44 8.25 -0.04
N TYR A 10 -30.59 8.31 -0.72
CA TYR A 10 -30.64 8.74 -2.12
C TYR A 10 -30.25 10.23 -2.20
N PRO A 11 -29.12 10.58 -2.85
CA PRO A 11 -28.76 11.97 -3.03
C PRO A 11 -29.78 12.64 -3.95
N ASP A 12 -30.02 13.94 -3.73
CA ASP A 12 -30.74 14.72 -4.71
C ASP A 12 -29.88 14.90 -5.99
N PRO A 13 -30.47 15.34 -7.11
CA PRO A 13 -29.72 15.50 -8.36
C PRO A 13 -28.57 16.52 -8.31
N ALA A 14 -28.57 17.45 -7.34
CA ALA A 14 -27.53 18.45 -7.18
C ALA A 14 -26.31 17.89 -6.42
N ASP A 15 -26.54 17.02 -5.45
CA ASP A 15 -25.48 16.44 -4.59
C ASP A 15 -24.86 15.15 -5.15
N ARG A 16 -25.50 14.54 -6.15
CA ARG A 16 -25.08 13.26 -6.74
C ARG A 16 -23.62 13.26 -7.22
N ALA A 17 -23.18 14.33 -7.87
CA ALA A 17 -21.81 14.41 -8.40
C ALA A 17 -20.76 14.38 -7.29
N THR A 18 -21.01 15.09 -6.19
CA THR A 18 -20.12 15.14 -5.02
C THR A 18 -20.05 13.78 -4.32
N GLN A 19 -21.19 13.13 -4.09
CA GLN A 19 -21.23 11.81 -3.46
C GLN A 19 -20.50 10.74 -4.30
N GLU A 20 -20.66 10.75 -5.62
CA GLU A 20 -19.96 9.81 -6.51
C GLU A 20 -18.42 10.01 -6.47
N GLU A 21 -17.95 11.25 -6.38
CA GLU A 21 -16.51 11.55 -6.23
C GLU A 21 -15.96 11.05 -4.88
N GLU A 22 -16.67 11.33 -3.79
CA GLU A 22 -16.29 10.90 -2.44
C GLU A 22 -16.22 9.36 -2.35
N PHE A 23 -17.24 8.68 -2.89
CA PHE A 23 -17.26 7.21 -2.95
C PHE A 23 -16.09 6.64 -3.74
N SER A 24 -15.73 7.26 -4.87
CA SER A 24 -14.59 6.85 -5.70
C SER A 24 -13.26 7.00 -4.95
N LEU A 25 -13.09 8.09 -4.20
CA LEU A 25 -11.90 8.33 -3.38
C LEU A 25 -11.81 7.31 -2.24
N GLU A 26 -12.91 7.06 -1.54
CA GLU A 26 -12.95 6.11 -0.43
C GLU A 26 -12.69 4.68 -0.91
N LEU A 27 -13.26 4.28 -2.05
CA LEU A 27 -13.02 2.96 -2.64
C LEU A 27 -11.53 2.75 -2.97
N ARG A 28 -10.88 3.76 -3.57
CA ARG A 28 -9.44 3.73 -3.86
C ARG A 28 -8.59 3.64 -2.59
N THR A 29 -8.99 4.35 -1.54
CA THR A 29 -8.31 4.34 -0.24
C THR A 29 -8.41 2.95 0.40
N ARG A 30 -9.62 2.40 0.45
CA ARG A 30 -9.87 1.05 0.95
C ARG A 30 -9.07 -0.02 0.20
N ASP A 31 -8.97 0.09 -1.11
CA ASP A 31 -8.18 -0.86 -1.92
C ASP A 31 -6.67 -0.77 -1.60
N ARG A 32 -6.15 0.44 -1.31
CA ARG A 32 -4.77 0.63 -0.84
C ARG A 32 -4.56 0.01 0.54
N GLU A 33 -5.50 0.23 1.46
CA GLU A 33 -5.45 -0.36 2.82
C GLU A 33 -5.49 -1.89 2.77
N ARG A 34 -6.38 -2.48 1.97
CA ARG A 34 -6.43 -3.94 1.78
C ARG A 34 -5.11 -4.50 1.26
N LYS A 35 -4.46 -3.81 0.31
CA LYS A 35 -3.12 -4.21 -0.17
C LYS A 35 -2.05 -4.05 0.90
N LEU A 36 -2.15 -3.03 1.76
CA LEU A 36 -1.22 -2.84 2.87
C LEU A 36 -1.37 -3.95 3.93
N ILE A 37 -2.60 -4.33 4.29
CA ILE A 37 -2.86 -5.44 5.22
C ILE A 37 -2.18 -6.71 4.72
N LYS A 38 -2.37 -7.06 3.44
CA LYS A 38 -1.69 -8.23 2.83
C LYS A 38 -0.16 -8.15 2.92
N LYS A 39 0.43 -6.96 2.81
CA LYS A 39 1.88 -6.77 2.98
C LYS A 39 2.31 -6.94 4.43
N ILE A 40 1.48 -6.54 5.39
CA ILE A 40 1.74 -6.77 6.82
C ILE A 40 1.69 -8.28 7.11
N ASP A 41 0.68 -8.98 6.61
CA ASP A 41 0.54 -10.42 6.78
C ASP A 41 1.78 -11.17 6.22
N SER A 42 2.23 -10.85 5.01
CA SER A 42 3.44 -11.46 4.45
C SER A 42 4.71 -11.11 5.25
N THR A 43 4.76 -9.90 5.82
CA THR A 43 5.89 -9.48 6.67
C THR A 43 5.93 -10.31 7.95
N ILE A 44 4.78 -10.59 8.55
CA ILE A 44 4.67 -11.46 9.74
C ILE A 44 5.12 -12.89 9.40
N GLU A 45 4.76 -13.41 8.23
CA GLU A 45 5.21 -14.72 7.76
C GLU A 45 6.74 -14.80 7.60
N LEU A 46 7.38 -13.76 7.05
CA LEU A 46 8.84 -13.69 6.92
C LEU A 46 9.53 -13.66 8.29
N ILE A 47 8.96 -12.96 9.28
CA ILE A 47 9.47 -12.97 10.66
C ILE A 47 9.37 -14.38 11.25
N ALA A 48 8.24 -15.07 11.04
CA ALA A 48 8.07 -16.45 11.53
C ALA A 48 9.04 -17.45 10.88
N GLN A 49 9.54 -17.15 9.68
CA GLN A 49 10.50 -17.96 8.94
C GLN A 49 11.97 -17.55 9.20
N ASP A 50 12.22 -16.53 10.03
CA ASP A 50 13.54 -15.95 10.29
C ASP A 50 14.24 -15.40 9.02
N ASP A 51 13.45 -14.98 8.02
CA ASP A 51 13.91 -14.39 6.75
C ASP A 51 13.60 -12.88 6.66
N TYR A 52 13.18 -12.28 7.79
CA TYR A 52 12.87 -10.87 7.86
C TYR A 52 14.13 -10.00 7.90
N GLY A 53 14.09 -8.89 7.15
CA GLY A 53 15.14 -7.88 7.18
C GLY A 53 16.17 -8.00 6.06
N TYR A 54 15.97 -8.89 5.09
CA TYR A 54 16.83 -9.03 3.91
C TYR A 54 16.15 -8.51 2.64
N CYS A 55 16.95 -7.99 1.72
CA CYS A 55 16.48 -7.48 0.44
C CYS A 55 16.16 -8.63 -0.51
N GLU A 56 14.91 -8.75 -0.97
CA GLU A 56 14.47 -9.80 -1.90
C GLU A 56 15.22 -9.81 -3.25
N SER A 57 15.86 -8.70 -3.63
CA SER A 57 16.53 -8.57 -4.93
C SER A 57 18.02 -8.90 -4.90
N CYS A 58 18.71 -8.67 -3.79
CA CYS A 58 20.17 -8.86 -3.70
C CYS A 58 20.64 -9.60 -2.44
N GLY A 59 19.73 -9.95 -1.53
CA GLY A 59 20.02 -10.73 -0.32
C GLY A 59 20.71 -9.96 0.81
N ILE A 60 21.05 -8.69 0.62
CA ILE A 60 21.71 -7.90 1.68
C ILE A 60 20.72 -7.46 2.75
N GLU A 61 21.22 -7.19 3.96
CA GLU A 61 20.42 -6.64 5.06
C GLU A 61 19.82 -5.27 4.73
N ILE A 62 18.56 -5.09 5.11
CA ILE A 62 17.84 -3.83 5.08
C ILE A 62 18.14 -3.09 6.39
N GLY A 63 18.69 -1.87 6.29
CA GLY A 63 19.10 -1.12 7.48
C GLY A 63 17.97 -0.94 8.49
N ILE A 64 18.30 -1.12 9.78
CA ILE A 64 17.32 -1.08 10.90
C ILE A 64 16.45 0.18 10.87
N ARG A 65 17.06 1.37 10.72
CA ARG A 65 16.31 2.65 10.64
C ARG A 65 15.26 2.68 9.51
N ARG A 66 15.50 1.94 8.42
CA ARG A 66 14.53 1.82 7.32
C ARG A 66 13.38 0.89 7.69
N LEU A 67 13.65 -0.22 8.37
CA LEU A 67 12.61 -1.14 8.86
C LEU A 67 11.79 -0.50 9.99
N GLU A 68 12.39 0.28 10.87
CA GLU A 68 11.67 1.07 11.89
C GLU A 68 10.71 2.08 11.25
N ALA A 69 11.17 2.77 10.19
CA ALA A 69 10.33 3.71 9.46
C ALA A 69 9.25 3.03 8.60
N ARG A 70 9.56 1.85 8.04
CA ARG A 70 8.66 1.06 7.21
C ARG A 70 8.92 -0.44 7.38
N PRO A 71 8.22 -1.11 8.30
CA PRO A 71 8.46 -2.53 8.60
C PRO A 71 8.15 -3.46 7.43
N THR A 72 7.28 -3.04 6.51
CA THR A 72 6.88 -3.80 5.30
C THR A 72 7.80 -3.57 4.09
N ALA A 73 8.99 -3.00 4.29
CA ALA A 73 9.95 -2.81 3.22
C ALA A 73 10.64 -4.14 2.87
N ASN A 74 10.56 -4.55 1.60
CA ASN A 74 11.11 -5.81 1.10
C ASN A 74 12.40 -5.64 0.27
N LYS A 75 12.86 -4.40 0.08
CA LYS A 75 14.08 -4.07 -0.66
C LYS A 75 14.93 -3.06 0.08
N CYS A 76 16.25 -3.17 -0.07
CA CYS A 76 17.20 -2.16 0.35
C CYS A 76 17.00 -0.84 -0.43
N ILE A 77 17.67 0.23 0.03
CA ILE A 77 17.55 1.56 -0.58
C ILE A 77 17.99 1.53 -2.04
N ASP A 78 19.13 0.88 -2.34
CA ASP A 78 19.70 0.87 -3.68
C ASP A 78 18.79 0.15 -4.69
N CYS A 79 18.35 -1.06 -4.36
CA CYS A 79 17.43 -1.81 -5.21
C CYS A 79 16.11 -1.07 -5.41
N LYS A 80 15.55 -0.46 -4.35
CA LYS A 80 14.29 0.28 -4.50
C LYS A 80 14.48 1.55 -5.34
N THR A 81 15.62 2.23 -5.22
CA THR A 81 15.96 3.41 -6.03
C THR A 81 16.08 3.02 -7.51
N LEU A 82 16.74 1.90 -7.81
CA LEU A 82 16.85 1.38 -9.17
C LEU A 82 15.49 1.02 -9.76
N ASP A 83 14.60 0.39 -8.98
CA ASP A 83 13.23 0.11 -9.43
C ASP A 83 12.47 1.39 -9.76
N GLU A 84 12.54 2.42 -8.90
CA GLU A 84 11.86 3.70 -9.14
C GLU A 84 12.40 4.44 -10.38
N ILE A 85 13.70 4.34 -10.66
CA ILE A 85 14.29 4.86 -11.90
C ILE A 85 13.75 4.10 -13.11
N LYS A 86 13.69 2.76 -13.04
CA LYS A 86 13.14 1.93 -14.12
C LYS A 86 11.66 2.20 -14.36
N GLU A 87 10.85 2.29 -13.30
CA GLU A 87 9.42 2.63 -13.38
C GLU A 87 9.20 3.96 -14.12
N LYS A 88 10.02 4.98 -13.81
CA LYS A 88 9.96 6.29 -14.50
C LYS A 88 10.36 6.21 -15.99
N GLN A 89 11.33 5.38 -16.35
CA GLN A 89 11.79 5.23 -17.73
C GLN A 89 10.81 4.41 -18.59
N LEU A 90 10.16 3.42 -17.98
CA LEU A 90 9.27 2.49 -18.67
C LEU A 90 7.83 3.02 -18.81
N GLY A 91 7.50 4.13 -18.15
CA GLY A 91 6.18 4.75 -18.25
C GLY A 91 5.09 3.83 -17.72
N SER A 92 5.04 3.68 -16.39
CA SER A 92 3.84 3.18 -15.70
C SER A 92 2.95 4.34 -15.28
#